data_AF-A0A7C1YZ89-F1
#
_entry.id   AF-A0A7C1YZ89-F1
#
_cell.length_a   1.000
_cell.length_b   1.000
_cell.length_c   1.000
_cell.angle_alpha   90.00
_cell.angle_beta   90.00
_cell.angle_gamma   90.00
#
_symmetry.space_group_name_H-M   'P 1'
#
loop_
_entity.id
_entity.type
_entity.pdbx_description
1 polymer ?
#
loop_
_entity_poly.entity_id
_entity_poly.type
_entity_poly.pdbx_seq_one_letter_code
_entity_poly.pdbx_strand_id
1 'polypeptide(L)'
;RAAKAEIAVIISQALPKDVETFETIDSVWVTHPRATLPVAAILRQSLIEVALARQANEGQQTKTEMVYQYLTGPRFRQRVEAIVEAFSTMQDDLDKERRVIMKQWAKRDEQINRVMQATVGMYGDLQGIAGKTLQEVEGLSLAALEGPDGNEEESS
;
A
#
# COMPACT_ATOMS: atom_id res chain seq x y z
N ARG A 1 -18.41 16.28 -45.85
CA ARG A 1 -17.78 15.41 -44.82
C ARG A 1 -16.58 14.58 -45.34
N ALA A 2 -16.18 14.67 -46.62
CA ALA A 2 -15.07 13.88 -47.18
C ALA A 2 -13.65 14.40 -46.84
N ALA A 3 -13.52 15.64 -46.38
CA ALA A 3 -12.29 16.14 -45.76
C ALA A 3 -12.57 16.33 -44.27
N LYS A 4 -11.74 15.78 -43.39
CA LYS A 4 -11.77 16.06 -41.94
C LYS A 4 -11.31 17.51 -41.68
N ALA A 5 -12.03 18.48 -42.22
CA ALA A 5 -11.75 19.90 -42.04
C ALA A 5 -12.31 20.36 -40.69
N GLU A 6 -11.47 20.99 -39.88
CA GLU A 6 -11.88 21.55 -38.59
C GLU A 6 -12.71 22.84 -38.75
N ILE A 7 -12.62 23.50 -39.92
CA ILE A 7 -13.33 24.75 -40.25
C ILE A 7 -13.83 24.68 -41.69
N ALA A 8 -15.07 25.11 -41.94
CA ALA A 8 -15.65 25.26 -43.26
C ALA A 8 -15.81 26.74 -43.63
N VAL A 9 -15.39 27.11 -44.84
CA VAL A 9 -15.47 28.50 -45.34
C VAL A 9 -16.02 28.48 -46.77
N ILE A 10 -16.97 29.37 -47.05
CA ILE A 10 -17.53 29.67 -48.35
C ILE A 10 -17.23 31.13 -48.68
N ILE A 11 -16.67 31.36 -49.86
CA ILE A 11 -16.46 32.68 -50.40
C ILE A 11 -17.54 32.92 -51.46
N SER A 12 -18.36 33.95 -51.28
CA SER A 12 -19.47 34.26 -52.21
C SER A 12 -19.53 35.75 -52.54
N GLN A 13 -19.77 36.06 -53.82
CA GLN A 13 -20.08 37.41 -54.27
C GLN A 13 -21.54 37.80 -53.99
N ALA A 14 -22.44 36.81 -53.89
CA ALA A 14 -23.83 37.01 -53.52
C ALA A 14 -24.02 36.51 -52.09
N LEU A 15 -24.06 37.45 -51.15
CA LEU A 15 -24.26 37.16 -49.73
C LEU A 15 -25.75 37.06 -49.38
N PRO A 16 -26.11 36.33 -48.32
CA PRO A 16 -27.46 36.38 -47.74
C PRO A 16 -27.84 37.82 -47.37
N LYS A 17 -29.15 38.11 -47.31
CA LYS A 17 -29.66 39.48 -47.16
C LYS A 17 -29.16 40.21 -45.91
N ASP A 18 -28.68 39.47 -44.91
CA ASP A 18 -28.26 40.00 -43.61
C ASP A 18 -26.73 40.02 -43.42
N VAL A 19 -25.94 39.57 -44.41
CA VAL A 19 -24.47 39.49 -44.32
C VAL A 19 -23.83 40.52 -45.25
N GLU A 20 -23.13 41.51 -44.70
CA GLU A 20 -22.44 42.53 -45.52
C GLU A 20 -20.99 42.18 -45.83
N THR A 21 -20.27 41.52 -44.91
CA THR A 21 -18.81 41.32 -45.02
C THR A 21 -18.42 39.87 -44.81
N PHE A 22 -18.56 39.35 -43.58
CA PHE A 22 -18.42 37.94 -43.28
C PHE A 22 -19.22 37.59 -42.02
N GLU A 23 -19.79 36.39 -41.98
CA GLU A 23 -20.51 35.87 -40.82
C GLU A 23 -20.43 34.35 -40.77
N THR A 24 -20.74 33.74 -39.63
CA THR A 24 -20.84 32.28 -39.50
C THR A 24 -22.30 31.86 -39.51
N ILE A 25 -22.70 31.05 -40.49
CA ILE A 25 -24.06 30.50 -40.62
C ILE A 25 -23.95 28.98 -40.55
N ASP A 26 -24.66 28.33 -39.63
CA ASP A 26 -24.63 26.87 -39.45
C ASP A 26 -23.22 26.29 -39.38
N SER A 27 -22.33 26.97 -38.65
CA SER A 27 -20.91 26.62 -38.50
C SER A 27 -20.07 26.69 -39.79
N VAL A 28 -20.57 27.35 -40.83
CA VAL A 28 -19.83 27.66 -42.06
C VAL A 28 -19.58 29.17 -42.12
N TRP A 29 -18.32 29.56 -42.27
CA TRP A 29 -17.97 30.96 -42.49
C TRP A 29 -18.34 31.36 -43.91
N VAL A 30 -19.22 32.34 -44.06
CA VAL A 30 -19.60 32.91 -45.34
C VAL A 30 -18.98 34.29 -45.43
N THR A 31 -18.11 34.52 -46.43
CA THR A 31 -17.37 35.79 -46.57
C THR A 31 -17.43 36.35 -47.99
N HIS A 32 -17.50 37.67 -48.09
CA HIS A 32 -17.26 38.40 -49.33
C HIS A 32 -15.79 38.23 -49.77
N PRO A 33 -15.46 38.18 -51.08
CA PRO A 33 -14.08 38.09 -51.56
C PRO A 33 -13.14 39.20 -51.06
N ARG A 34 -13.69 40.39 -50.78
CA ARG A 34 -12.92 41.54 -50.25
C ARG A 34 -12.41 41.31 -48.83
N ALA A 35 -13.03 40.41 -48.06
CA ALA A 35 -12.66 40.10 -46.69
C ALA A 35 -11.95 38.73 -46.55
N THR A 36 -11.68 38.04 -47.65
CA THR A 36 -11.07 36.70 -47.63
C THR A 36 -9.71 36.68 -46.92
N LEU A 37 -8.84 37.66 -47.20
CA LEU A 37 -7.51 37.73 -46.58
C LEU A 37 -7.57 37.94 -45.05
N PRO A 38 -8.31 38.94 -44.53
CA PRO A 38 -8.43 39.10 -43.08
C PRO A 38 -9.13 37.92 -42.41
N VAL A 39 -10.16 37.33 -43.03
CA VAL A 39 -10.82 36.12 -42.50
C VAL A 39 -9.85 34.95 -42.44
N ALA A 40 -9.07 34.70 -43.49
CA ALA A 40 -8.07 33.64 -43.51
C ALA A 40 -6.99 33.84 -42.42
N ALA A 41 -6.56 35.08 -42.17
CA ALA A 41 -5.59 35.39 -41.13
C ALA A 41 -6.13 35.07 -39.72
N ILE A 42 -7.39 35.45 -39.45
CA ILE A 42 -8.07 35.17 -38.17
C ILE A 42 -8.19 33.66 -37.96
N LEU A 43 -8.70 32.92 -38.96
CA LEU A 43 -8.89 31.47 -38.86
C LEU A 43 -7.55 30.74 -38.66
N ARG A 44 -6.49 31.20 -39.33
CA ARG A 44 -5.14 30.65 -39.14
C ARG A 44 -4.66 30.86 -37.70
N GLN A 45 -4.84 32.06 -37.15
CA GLN A 45 -4.43 32.35 -35.78
C GLN A 45 -5.17 31.48 -34.77
N SER A 46 -6.49 31.30 -34.93
CA SER A 46 -7.29 30.42 -34.07
C SER A 46 -6.83 28.96 -34.14
N LEU A 47 -6.51 28.44 -35.32
CA LEU A 47 -5.97 27.07 -35.46
C LEU A 47 -4.62 26.91 -34.74
N ILE A 48 -3.74 27.92 -34.82
CA ILE A 48 -2.45 27.92 -34.12
C ILE A 48 -2.65 27.90 -32.61
N GLU A 49 -3.56 28.74 -32.08
CA GLU A 49 -3.86 28.79 -30.64
C GLU A 49 -4.45 27.47 -30.11
N VAL A 50 -5.37 26.85 -30.86
CA VAL A 50 -5.92 25.54 -30.52
C VAL A 50 -4.84 24.47 -30.54
N ALA A 51 -3.94 24.49 -31.53
CA ALA A 51 -2.82 23.56 -31.59
C ALA A 51 -1.86 23.73 -30.40
N LEU A 52 -1.51 24.98 -30.03
CA LEU A 52 -0.69 25.28 -28.87
C LEU A 52 -1.35 24.83 -27.56
N ALA A 53 -2.67 25.03 -27.41
CA ALA A 53 -3.43 24.57 -26.25
C ALA A 53 -3.51 23.04 -26.16
N ARG A 54 -3.70 22.36 -27.30
CA ARG A 54 -3.64 20.88 -27.36
C ARG A 54 -2.26 20.36 -26.99
N GLN A 55 -1.20 20.94 -27.57
CA GLN A 55 0.19 20.59 -27.29
C GLN A 55 0.57 20.84 -25.82
N ALA A 56 0.09 21.93 -25.22
CA ALA A 56 0.28 22.21 -23.80
C ALA A 56 -0.43 21.18 -22.89
N ASN A 57 -1.59 20.67 -23.32
CA ASN A 57 -2.33 19.62 -22.62
C ASN A 57 -1.74 18.21 -22.81
N GLU A 58 -1.09 17.93 -23.94
CA GLU A 58 -0.42 16.64 -24.24
C GLU A 58 0.77 16.32 -23.30
N GLY A 59 1.19 17.24 -22.43
CA GLY A 59 2.23 16.99 -21.43
C GLY A 59 1.75 16.58 -20.03
N GLN A 60 0.57 17.05 -19.58
CA GLN A 60 0.09 16.86 -18.21
C GLN A 60 -0.45 15.45 -17.95
N GLN A 61 -0.95 14.76 -18.99
CA GLN A 61 -1.52 13.41 -18.86
C GLN A 61 -0.46 12.31 -18.76
N THR A 62 0.76 12.54 -19.26
CA THR A 62 1.79 11.49 -19.38
C THR A 62 2.22 10.90 -18.03
N LYS A 63 2.37 11.68 -16.95
CA LYS A 63 2.81 11.15 -15.65
C LYS A 63 1.77 10.25 -15.00
N THR A 64 0.51 10.67 -15.01
CA THR A 64 -0.61 9.88 -14.48
C THR A 64 -0.83 8.63 -15.31
N GLU A 65 -0.73 8.73 -16.63
CA GLU A 65 -0.86 7.61 -17.54
C GLU A 65 0.30 6.60 -17.37
N MET A 66 1.54 7.06 -17.22
CA MET A 66 2.69 6.21 -16.90
C MET A 66 2.51 5.46 -15.56
N VAL A 67 1.99 6.14 -14.53
CA VAL A 67 1.70 5.51 -13.23
C VAL A 67 0.58 4.48 -13.38
N TYR A 68 -0.50 4.82 -14.09
CA TYR A 68 -1.60 3.90 -14.34
C TYR A 68 -1.11 2.65 -15.08
N GLN A 69 -0.35 2.82 -16.16
CA GLN A 69 0.22 1.74 -16.97
C GLN A 69 1.18 0.87 -16.16
N TYR A 70 1.94 1.46 -15.23
CA TYR A 70 2.78 0.71 -14.29
C TYR A 70 1.94 -0.13 -13.32
N LEU A 71 0.94 0.47 -12.67
CA LEU A 71 0.07 -0.19 -11.69
C LEU A 71 -0.76 -1.33 -12.30
N THR A 72 -1.24 -1.15 -13.53
CA THR A 72 -1.96 -2.20 -14.27
C THR A 72 -1.04 -3.17 -15.01
N GLY A 73 0.26 -2.85 -15.06
CA GLY A 73 1.25 -3.57 -15.84
C GLY A 73 1.82 -4.80 -15.13
N PRO A 74 2.45 -5.73 -15.89
CA PRO A 74 3.01 -6.96 -15.35
C PRO A 74 4.14 -6.71 -14.34
N ARG A 75 4.86 -5.58 -14.47
CA ARG A 75 5.98 -5.22 -13.59
C ARG A 75 5.54 -4.95 -12.16
N PHE A 76 4.41 -4.27 -11.96
CA PHE A 76 3.88 -4.04 -10.61
C PHE A 76 3.38 -5.34 -10.00
N ARG A 77 2.64 -6.16 -10.78
CA ARG A 77 2.17 -7.48 -10.35
C ARG A 77 3.31 -8.38 -9.87
N GLN A 78 4.39 -8.51 -10.64
CA GLN A 78 5.56 -9.31 -10.26
C GLN A 78 6.20 -8.84 -8.94
N ARG A 79 6.24 -7.53 -8.69
CA ARG A 79 6.76 -7.01 -7.41
C ARG A 79 5.87 -7.40 -6.24
N VAL A 80 4.55 -7.33 -6.42
CA VAL A 80 3.59 -7.75 -5.39
C VAL A 80 3.69 -9.25 -5.14
N GLU A 81 3.78 -10.06 -6.19
CA GLU A 81 3.93 -11.51 -6.09
C GLU A 81 5.21 -11.90 -5.32
N ALA A 82 6.35 -11.29 -5.66
CA ALA A 82 7.61 -11.52 -4.94
C ALA A 82 7.52 -11.14 -3.45
N ILE A 83 6.80 -10.06 -3.13
CA ILE A 83 6.56 -9.65 -1.75
C ILE A 83 5.69 -10.69 -1.01
N VAL A 84 4.60 -11.15 -1.62
CA VAL A 84 3.70 -12.16 -1.05
C VAL A 84 4.44 -13.48 -0.81
N GLU A 85 5.26 -13.92 -1.77
CA GLU A 85 6.08 -15.13 -1.65
C GLU A 85 7.09 -15.03 -0.50
N ALA A 86 7.78 -13.89 -0.37
CA ALA A 86 8.70 -13.65 0.73
C ALA A 86 7.97 -13.68 2.09
N PHE A 87 6.79 -13.06 2.20
CA PHE A 87 6.00 -13.09 3.43
C PHE A 87 5.52 -14.49 3.78
N SER A 88 5.03 -15.26 2.81
CA SER A 88 4.62 -16.65 3.03
C SER A 88 5.78 -17.50 3.56
N THR A 89 6.96 -17.33 2.96
CA THR A 89 8.18 -18.06 3.37
C THR A 89 8.56 -17.71 4.81
N MET A 90 8.59 -16.41 5.16
CA MET A 90 8.89 -15.97 6.52
C MET A 90 7.89 -16.50 7.56
N GLN A 91 6.61 -16.54 7.22
CA GLN A 91 5.57 -17.09 8.08
C GLN A 91 5.76 -18.59 8.31
N ASP A 92 6.04 -19.35 7.25
CA ASP A 92 6.28 -20.79 7.34
C ASP A 92 7.51 -21.12 8.20
N ASP A 93 8.57 -20.34 8.07
CA ASP A 93 9.79 -20.52 8.86
C ASP A 93 9.55 -20.19 10.34
N LEU A 94 8.83 -19.11 10.64
CA LEU A 94 8.39 -18.78 12.01
C LEU A 94 7.56 -19.90 12.64
N ASP A 95 6.64 -20.50 11.88
CA ASP A 95 5.80 -21.59 12.38
C ASP A 95 6.61 -22.88 12.62
N LYS A 96 7.61 -23.17 11.78
CA LYS A 96 8.55 -24.28 12.03
C LYS A 96 9.37 -24.03 13.28
N GLU A 97 9.94 -22.84 13.44
CA GLU A 97 10.71 -22.46 14.62
C GLU A 97 9.88 -22.60 15.89
N ARG A 98 8.65 -22.07 15.88
CA ARG A 98 7.72 -22.18 17.01
C ARG A 98 7.50 -23.62 17.43
N ARG A 99 7.25 -24.54 16.49
CA ARG A 99 7.05 -25.98 16.79
C ARG A 99 8.31 -26.60 17.42
N VAL A 100 9.49 -26.29 16.89
CA VAL A 100 10.77 -26.79 17.42
C VAL A 100 11.01 -26.28 18.84
N ILE A 101 10.82 -24.98 19.05
CA ILE A 101 11.02 -24.35 20.36
C ILE A 101 10.01 -24.88 21.38
N MET A 102 8.72 -25.03 21.02
CA MET A 102 7.71 -25.62 21.91
C MET A 102 8.10 -27.04 22.34
N LYS A 103 8.59 -27.87 21.41
CA LYS A 103 9.07 -29.22 21.73
C LYS A 103 10.28 -29.18 22.68
N GLN A 104 11.22 -28.26 22.46
CA GLN A 104 12.37 -28.10 23.35
C GLN A 104 11.96 -27.60 24.74
N TRP A 105 11.00 -26.68 24.81
CA TRP A 105 10.42 -26.18 26.04
C TRP A 105 9.80 -27.32 26.84
N ALA A 106 8.91 -28.11 26.24
CA ALA A 106 8.29 -29.26 26.91
C ALA A 106 9.32 -30.26 27.43
N LYS A 107 10.36 -30.55 26.65
CA LYS A 107 11.45 -31.43 27.08
C LYS A 107 12.21 -30.86 28.29
N ARG A 108 12.54 -29.58 28.26
CA ARG A 108 13.28 -28.92 29.36
C ARG A 108 12.43 -28.82 30.61
N ASP A 109 11.15 -28.53 30.47
CA ASP A 109 10.20 -28.49 31.58
C ASP A 109 10.10 -29.86 32.27
N GLU A 110 9.97 -30.95 31.51
CA GLU A 110 9.98 -32.31 32.06
C GLU A 110 11.31 -32.63 32.79
N GLN A 111 12.44 -32.20 32.23
CA GLN A 111 13.74 -32.37 32.87
C GLN A 111 13.85 -31.61 34.19
N ILE A 112 13.42 -30.36 34.22
CA ILE A 112 13.39 -29.52 35.43
C ILE A 112 12.49 -30.18 36.47
N ASN A 113 11.29 -30.60 36.10
CA ASN A 113 10.34 -31.26 37.00
C ASN A 113 10.91 -32.55 37.58
N ARG A 114 11.60 -33.37 36.76
CA ARG A 114 12.23 -34.61 37.23
C ARG A 114 13.33 -34.35 38.25
N VAL A 115 14.19 -33.36 38.00
CA VAL A 115 15.25 -32.97 38.94
C VAL A 115 14.64 -32.42 40.22
N MET A 116 13.63 -31.56 40.12
CA MET A 116 12.90 -31.00 41.25
C MET A 116 12.30 -32.10 42.14
N GLN A 117 11.60 -33.06 41.55
CA GLN A 117 11.03 -34.20 42.27
C GLN A 117 12.11 -35.05 42.96
N ALA A 118 13.24 -35.29 42.28
CA ALA A 118 14.36 -36.02 42.87
C ALA A 118 14.97 -35.26 44.07
N THR A 119 15.10 -33.94 43.97
CA THR A 119 15.60 -33.09 45.07
C THR A 119 14.63 -33.11 46.26
N VAL A 120 13.33 -32.96 46.03
CA VAL A 120 12.30 -33.04 47.09
C VAL A 120 12.28 -34.43 47.74
N GLY A 121 12.33 -35.49 46.94
CA GLY A 121 12.37 -36.87 47.44
C GLY A 121 13.58 -37.13 48.33
N MET A 122 14.77 -36.74 47.89
CA MET A 122 16.01 -36.85 48.68
C MET A 122 15.91 -36.07 50.00
N TYR A 123 15.30 -34.88 49.98
CA TYR A 123 15.10 -34.09 51.19
C TYR A 123 14.15 -34.80 52.17
N GLY A 124 13.06 -35.38 51.67
CA GLY A 124 12.15 -36.22 52.46
C GLY A 124 12.85 -37.45 53.07
N ASP A 125 13.68 -38.14 52.28
CA ASP A 125 14.49 -39.28 52.75
C ASP A 125 15.44 -38.85 53.88
N LEU A 126 16.16 -37.73 53.70
CA LEU A 126 17.07 -37.18 54.72
C LEU A 126 16.32 -36.76 55.99
N GLN A 127 15.14 -36.14 55.87
CA GLN A 127 14.31 -35.77 57.03
C GLN A 127 13.80 -37.00 57.79
N GLY A 128 13.48 -38.09 57.08
CA GLY A 128 13.12 -39.37 57.68
C GLY A 128 14.26 -40.04 58.45
N ILE A 129 15.49 -39.96 57.93
CA ILE A 129 16.69 -40.56 58.56
C ILE A 129 17.22 -39.70 59.71
N ALA A 130 17.34 -38.39 59.52
CA ALA A 130 18.01 -37.48 60.46
C ALA A 130 17.06 -36.83 61.48
N GLY A 131 15.74 -36.98 61.30
CA GLY A 131 14.73 -36.28 62.11
C GLY A 131 14.57 -34.80 61.73
N LYS A 132 13.80 -34.05 62.52
CA LYS A 132 13.38 -32.64 62.25
C LYS A 132 14.51 -31.59 62.17
N THR A 133 15.78 -31.98 62.18
CA THR A 133 16.93 -31.06 62.27
C THR A 133 17.55 -30.66 60.93
N LEU A 134 17.01 -31.10 59.79
CA LEU A 134 17.46 -30.59 58.49
C LEU A 134 16.94 -29.15 58.29
N GLN A 135 17.84 -28.19 58.03
CA GLN A 135 17.47 -26.84 57.59
C GLN A 135 16.75 -26.89 56.24
N GLU A 136 15.67 -26.12 56.07
CA GLU A 136 14.94 -26.01 54.81
C GLU A 136 15.84 -25.42 53.72
N VAL A 137 15.78 -25.99 52.51
CA VAL A 137 16.50 -25.45 51.34
C VAL A 137 15.70 -24.27 50.78
N GLU A 138 16.35 -23.12 50.68
CA GLU A 138 15.78 -21.90 50.10
C GLU A 138 15.37 -22.16 48.64
N GLY A 139 14.06 -22.11 48.35
CA GLY A 139 13.47 -22.46 47.04
C GLY A 139 12.54 -23.69 47.05
N LEU A 140 12.52 -24.47 48.13
CA LEU A 140 11.58 -25.60 48.33
C LEU A 140 10.62 -25.39 49.51
N SER A 141 10.75 -24.27 50.23
CA SER A 141 9.85 -23.88 51.30
C SER A 141 8.58 -23.22 50.77
N LEU A 142 7.48 -23.30 51.53
CA LEU A 142 6.20 -22.67 51.16
C LEU A 142 6.35 -21.16 50.91
N ALA A 143 7.27 -20.50 51.63
CA ALA A 143 7.59 -19.09 51.51
C ALA A 143 8.25 -18.69 50.17
N ALA A 144 8.82 -19.65 49.42
CA ALA A 144 9.40 -19.38 48.10
C ALA A 144 8.36 -19.44 46.96
N LEU A 145 7.13 -19.91 47.24
CA LEU A 145 6.00 -19.92 46.29
C LEU A 145 5.17 -18.63 46.35
N GLU A 146 5.22 -17.92 47.47
CA GLU A 146 4.70 -16.56 47.59
C GLU A 146 5.75 -15.63 46.99
N GLY A 147 5.51 -15.16 45.75
CA GLY A 147 6.31 -14.09 45.18
C GLY A 147 6.32 -12.85 46.09
N PRO A 148 7.24 -11.90 45.89
CA PRO A 148 7.39 -10.71 46.74
C PRO A 148 6.14 -9.80 46.85
N ASP A 149 5.05 -10.10 46.16
CA ASP A 149 3.81 -9.30 46.11
C ASP A 149 2.71 -9.76 47.09
N GLY A 150 2.99 -10.71 48.00
CA GLY A 150 1.98 -11.26 48.91
C GLY A 150 1.66 -10.45 50.18
N ASN A 151 2.34 -9.33 50.46
CA ASN A 151 2.35 -8.73 51.80
C ASN A 151 2.21 -7.18 51.82
N GLU A 152 1.30 -6.60 51.04
CA GLU A 152 0.99 -5.16 51.13
C GLU A 152 -0.42 -4.81 51.66
N GLU A 153 -1.28 -5.76 52.02
CA GLU A 153 -2.61 -5.41 52.58
C GLU A 153 -2.92 -6.19 53.86
N GLU A 154 -2.39 -5.73 54.99
CA GLU A 154 -3.15 -5.65 56.26
C GLU A 154 -2.31 -4.95 57.34
N SER A 155 -2.44 -3.63 57.42
CA SER A 155 -2.13 -2.84 58.62
C SER A 155 -2.95 -1.55 58.59
N SER A 156 -4.21 -1.66 59.02
CA SER A 156 -4.99 -0.54 59.58
C SER A 156 -4.94 -0.61 61.09
#